data_AF-A0A920LYV4-F1
#
_entry.id   AF-A0A920LYV4-F1
#
_cell.length_a   1.000
_cell.length_b   1.000
_cell.length_c   1.000
_cell.angle_alpha   90.00
_cell.angle_beta   90.00
_cell.angle_gamma   90.00
#
_symmetry.space_group_name_H-M   'P 1'
#
loop_
_entity.id
_entity.type
_entity.pdbx_description
1 polymer ?
#
loop_
_entity_poly.entity_id
_entity_poly.type
_entity_poly.pdbx_seq_one_letter_code
_entity_poly.pdbx_strand_id
1 'polypeptide(L)'
;MINNQKEKNIFTKLHSEFKNGTFNDFNIKAILKKNSISEEDFYYFFPDKTKSLCNFFLSNLQLKLEKKIKNKIKNEKSISKRVNFILFELISLLNEDKAISLYFLNYISRKPIYLKKISIKFSDRVWRLLEDKSVDFNYYTKRMILSQILINSILYWRGSNDLNKTQIFIEKQIFLLGKFGYYKSNFKKIYF
;
A
#
# COMPACT_ATOMS: atom_id res chain seq x y z
N MET A 1 -9.20 -12.14 20.09
CA MET A 1 -8.04 -11.31 20.55
C MET A 1 -6.71 -12.07 20.58
N ILE A 2 -6.68 -13.38 20.84
CA ILE A 2 -5.44 -14.18 20.98
C ILE A 2 -4.66 -14.38 19.65
N ASN A 3 -5.35 -14.56 18.51
CA ASN A 3 -4.70 -14.84 17.22
C ASN A 3 -3.74 -13.73 16.74
N ASN A 4 -4.07 -12.46 17.00
CA ASN A 4 -3.28 -11.33 16.53
C ASN A 4 -1.90 -11.22 17.22
N GLN A 5 -1.76 -11.72 18.45
CA GLN A 5 -0.52 -11.56 19.22
C GLN A 5 0.54 -12.59 18.81
N LYS A 6 0.15 -13.86 18.62
CA LYS A 6 1.05 -14.91 18.13
C LYS A 6 1.51 -14.61 16.70
N GLU A 7 0.60 -14.24 15.81
CA GLU A 7 0.91 -13.86 14.42
C GLU A 7 1.93 -12.71 14.36
N LYS A 8 1.70 -11.66 15.16
CA LYS A 8 2.63 -10.53 15.28
C LYS A 8 4.00 -10.94 15.84
N ASN A 9 4.04 -11.85 16.82
CA ASN A 9 5.29 -12.34 17.38
C ASN A 9 6.11 -13.11 16.32
N ILE A 10 5.48 -14.03 15.59
CA ILE A 10 6.12 -14.77 14.50
C ILE A 10 6.66 -13.81 13.44
N PHE A 11 5.84 -12.86 12.97
CA PHE A 11 6.27 -11.87 11.99
C PHE A 11 7.45 -11.04 12.48
N THR A 12 7.43 -10.63 13.76
CA THR A 12 8.51 -9.83 14.37
C THR A 12 9.82 -10.62 14.46
N LYS A 13 9.77 -11.90 14.84
CA LYS A 13 10.94 -12.79 14.86
C LYS A 13 11.61 -12.93 13.48
N LEU A 14 10.84 -12.78 12.40
CA LEU A 14 11.35 -12.86 11.02
C LEU A 14 11.87 -11.53 10.45
N HIS A 15 11.80 -10.42 11.20
CA HIS A 15 12.21 -9.10 10.72
C HIS A 15 13.65 -9.06 10.19
N SER A 16 14.60 -9.67 10.91
CA SER A 16 16.00 -9.73 10.50
C SER A 16 16.16 -10.43 9.14
N GLU A 17 15.39 -11.50 8.92
CA GLU A 17 15.44 -12.28 7.69
C GLU A 17 14.84 -11.52 6.49
N PHE A 18 13.83 -10.68 6.73
CA PHE A 18 13.30 -9.78 5.70
C PHE A 18 14.31 -8.69 5.34
N LYS A 19 14.92 -8.07 6.36
CA LYS A 19 15.92 -6.99 6.16
C LYS A 19 17.14 -7.47 5.39
N ASN A 20 17.61 -8.66 5.71
CA ASN A 20 18.79 -9.26 5.07
C ASN A 20 18.47 -9.96 3.75
N GLY A 21 17.18 -10.04 3.36
CA GLY A 21 16.75 -10.71 2.13
C GLY A 21 16.96 -12.23 2.14
N THR A 22 17.17 -12.83 3.31
CA THR A 22 17.43 -14.26 3.47
C THR A 22 16.15 -15.10 3.45
N PHE A 23 14.99 -14.52 3.80
CA PHE A 23 13.72 -15.24 3.79
C PHE A 23 13.21 -15.54 2.37
N ASN A 24 12.99 -16.82 2.05
CA ASN A 24 12.26 -17.25 0.86
C ASN A 24 11.50 -18.57 1.10
N ASP A 25 10.60 -18.93 0.19
CA ASP A 25 9.72 -20.09 0.39
C ASP A 25 10.45 -21.45 0.36
N PHE A 26 11.71 -21.50 -0.07
CA PHE A 26 12.52 -22.71 -0.15
C PHE A 26 13.30 -23.01 1.14
N ASN A 27 13.62 -22.00 1.94
CA ASN A 27 14.44 -22.14 3.15
C ASN A 27 13.67 -21.94 4.47
N ILE A 28 12.33 -21.90 4.42
CA ILE A 28 11.46 -21.62 5.57
C ILE A 28 11.83 -22.49 6.79
N LYS A 29 11.91 -23.82 6.64
CA LYS A 29 12.16 -24.72 7.79
C LYS A 29 13.45 -24.36 8.54
N ALA A 30 14.53 -24.11 7.82
CA ALA A 30 15.82 -23.71 8.40
C ALA A 30 15.70 -22.36 9.14
N ILE A 31 14.99 -21.40 8.56
CA ILE A 31 14.76 -20.08 9.17
C ILE A 31 13.88 -20.17 10.41
N LEU A 32 12.80 -20.97 10.38
CA LEU A 32 11.92 -21.14 11.52
C LEU A 32 12.66 -21.78 12.68
N LYS A 33 13.46 -22.82 12.42
CA LYS A 33 14.34 -23.44 13.42
C LYS A 33 15.33 -22.43 14.02
N LYS A 34 16.02 -21.66 13.16
CA LYS A 34 16.98 -20.62 13.58
C LYS A 34 16.32 -19.57 14.49
N ASN A 35 15.09 -19.18 14.20
CA ASN A 35 14.37 -18.14 14.95
C ASN A 35 13.48 -18.68 16.09
N SER A 36 13.60 -19.97 16.42
CA SER A 36 12.78 -20.64 17.44
C SER A 36 11.27 -20.38 17.23
N ILE A 37 10.80 -20.64 16.02
CA ILE A 37 9.40 -20.56 15.60
C ILE A 37 8.91 -21.98 15.31
N SER A 38 7.76 -22.36 15.88
CA SER A 38 7.12 -23.64 15.57
C SER A 38 6.66 -23.66 14.10
N GLU A 39 6.99 -24.73 13.37
CA GLU A 39 6.51 -24.92 11.99
C GLU A 39 4.98 -24.98 11.94
N GLU A 40 4.37 -25.68 12.90
CA GLU A 40 2.92 -25.81 12.99
C GLU A 40 2.24 -24.44 13.18
N ASP A 41 2.71 -23.65 14.15
CA ASP A 41 2.20 -22.29 14.36
C ASP A 41 2.41 -21.43 13.11
N PHE A 42 3.59 -21.51 12.49
CA PHE A 42 3.88 -20.73 11.28
C PHE A 42 2.91 -21.06 10.14
N TYR A 43 2.71 -22.34 9.82
CA TYR A 43 1.82 -22.73 8.72
C TYR A 43 0.35 -22.53 9.07
N TYR A 44 -0.02 -22.57 10.35
CA TYR A 44 -1.36 -22.22 10.81
C TYR A 44 -1.68 -20.73 10.56
N PHE A 45 -0.79 -19.81 10.92
CA PHE A 45 -1.00 -18.38 10.73
C PHE A 45 -0.65 -17.88 9.32
N PHE A 46 0.34 -18.49 8.67
CA PHE A 46 0.85 -18.11 7.35
C PHE A 46 0.82 -19.28 6.35
N PRO A 47 -0.38 -19.82 6.02
CA PRO A 47 -0.52 -21.00 5.17
C PRO A 47 0.05 -20.81 3.76
N ASP A 48 -0.08 -19.60 3.19
CA ASP A 48 0.52 -19.25 1.90
C ASP A 48 1.94 -18.65 2.05
N LYS A 49 2.65 -18.96 3.15
CA LYS A 49 4.06 -18.60 3.38
C LYS A 49 4.32 -17.09 3.18
N THR A 50 5.25 -16.72 2.28
CA THR A 50 5.57 -15.31 1.97
C THR A 50 4.34 -14.49 1.56
N LYS A 51 3.34 -15.09 0.89
CA LYS A 51 2.12 -14.39 0.50
C LYS A 51 1.27 -14.01 1.71
N SER A 52 1.10 -14.92 2.67
CA SER A 52 0.36 -14.62 3.91
C SER A 52 1.10 -13.59 4.75
N LEU A 53 2.44 -13.69 4.88
CA LEU A 53 3.27 -12.67 5.53
C LEU A 53 3.11 -11.29 4.87
N CYS A 54 3.09 -11.25 3.53
CA CYS A 54 2.86 -10.04 2.77
C CYS A 54 1.47 -9.44 3.02
N ASN A 55 0.42 -10.27 3.05
CA ASN A 55 -0.93 -9.84 3.39
C ASN A 55 -1.02 -9.27 4.82
N PHE A 56 -0.35 -9.90 5.78
CA PHE A 56 -0.27 -9.43 7.16
C PHE A 56 0.44 -8.07 7.23
N PHE A 57 1.60 -7.92 6.58
CA PHE A 57 2.32 -6.66 6.46
C PHE A 57 1.42 -5.53 5.92
N LEU A 58 0.76 -5.77 4.77
CA LEU A 58 -0.12 -4.78 4.14
C LEU A 58 -1.35 -4.44 5.00
N SER A 59 -1.89 -5.43 5.72
CA SER A 59 -3.03 -5.21 6.61
C SER A 59 -2.66 -4.35 7.81
N ASN A 60 -1.50 -4.61 8.43
CA ASN A 60 -0.98 -3.77 9.50
C ASN A 60 -0.63 -2.35 9.03
N LEU A 61 -0.04 -2.23 7.84
CA LEU A 61 0.24 -0.94 7.22
C LEU A 61 -1.05 -0.13 7.01
N GLN A 62 -2.11 -0.78 6.50
CA GLN A 62 -3.42 -0.14 6.36
C GLN A 62 -3.97 0.32 7.72
N LEU A 63 -3.95 -0.54 8.74
CA LEU A 63 -4.49 -0.20 10.06
C LEU A 63 -3.74 0.98 10.69
N LYS A 64 -2.42 1.04 10.52
CA LYS A 64 -1.60 2.19 10.94
C LYS A 64 -2.00 3.45 10.18
N LEU A 65 -2.15 3.36 8.86
CA LEU A 65 -2.54 4.48 8.00
C LEU A 65 -3.89 5.05 8.42
N GLU A 66 -4.92 4.21 8.51
CA GLU A 66 -6.29 4.61 8.89
C GLU A 66 -6.32 5.33 10.24
N LYS A 67 -5.57 4.82 11.24
CA LYS A 67 -5.44 5.49 12.54
C LYS A 67 -4.80 6.87 12.42
N LYS A 68 -3.72 7.00 11.62
CA LYS A 68 -2.97 8.25 11.45
C LYS A 68 -3.78 9.33 10.73
N ILE A 69 -4.59 8.94 9.74
CA ILE A 69 -5.30 9.89 8.87
C ILE A 69 -6.69 10.29 9.36
N LYS A 70 -7.31 9.53 10.26
CA LYS A 70 -8.73 9.67 10.68
C LYS A 70 -9.14 11.11 11.01
N ASN A 71 -8.35 11.79 11.85
CA ASN A 71 -8.70 13.14 12.31
C ASN A 71 -8.38 14.22 11.26
N LYS A 72 -7.26 14.06 10.54
CA LYS A 72 -6.77 15.08 9.60
C LYS A 72 -7.58 15.13 8.30
N ILE A 73 -8.11 13.99 7.86
CA ILE A 73 -8.97 13.89 6.67
C ILE A 73 -10.35 14.51 6.89
N LYS A 74 -10.88 14.48 8.12
CA LYS A 74 -12.23 14.97 8.43
C LYS A 74 -12.37 16.48 8.24
N ASN A 75 -11.29 17.23 8.49
CA ASN A 75 -11.31 18.69 8.49
C ASN A 75 -10.97 19.31 7.13
N GLU A 76 -10.37 18.55 6.21
CA GLU A 76 -10.01 19.03 4.87
C GLU A 76 -11.15 18.76 3.88
N LYS A 77 -11.64 19.81 3.20
CA LYS A 77 -12.75 19.72 2.25
C LYS A 77 -12.30 19.25 0.86
N SER A 78 -11.06 19.54 0.47
CA SER A 78 -10.55 19.20 -0.86
C SER A 78 -10.21 17.71 -0.97
N ILE A 79 -10.93 16.99 -1.85
CA ILE A 79 -10.67 15.58 -2.16
C ILE A 79 -9.20 15.39 -2.60
N SER A 80 -8.70 16.24 -3.49
CA SER A 80 -7.33 16.14 -3.99
C SER A 80 -6.29 16.29 -2.86
N LYS A 81 -6.49 17.23 -1.93
CA LYS A 81 -5.60 17.38 -0.76
C LYS A 81 -5.68 16.17 0.17
N ARG A 82 -6.88 15.62 0.41
CA ARG A 82 -7.06 14.40 1.21
C ARG A 82 -6.34 13.20 0.56
N VAL A 83 -6.47 12.99 -0.76
CA VAL A 83 -5.78 11.90 -1.48
C VAL A 83 -4.26 12.08 -1.44
N ASN A 84 -3.76 13.30 -1.70
CA ASN A 84 -2.32 13.62 -1.56
C ASN A 84 -1.81 13.23 -0.17
N PHE A 85 -2.52 13.67 0.86
CA PHE A 85 -2.17 13.39 2.24
C PHE A 85 -2.15 11.88 2.53
N ILE A 86 -3.17 11.13 2.11
CA ILE A 86 -3.23 9.67 2.29
C ILE A 86 -2.06 8.96 1.62
N LEU A 87 -1.77 9.29 0.37
CA LEU A 87 -0.67 8.67 -0.38
C LEU A 87 0.68 9.00 0.25
N PHE A 88 0.90 10.25 0.65
CA PHE A 88 2.12 10.65 1.32
C PHE A 88 2.30 9.95 2.67
N GLU A 89 1.23 9.83 3.47
CA GLU A 89 1.29 9.11 4.75
C GLU A 89 1.55 7.62 4.56
N LEU A 90 0.98 6.98 3.52
CA LEU A 90 1.31 5.60 3.18
C LEU A 90 2.81 5.46 2.87
N ILE A 91 3.36 6.32 2.02
CA ILE A 91 4.78 6.28 1.68
C ILE A 91 5.66 6.54 2.91
N SER A 92 5.24 7.46 3.78
CA SER A 92 5.94 7.76 5.04
C SER A 92 5.98 6.54 5.96
N LEU A 93 4.87 5.80 6.07
CA LEU A 93 4.81 4.54 6.82
C LEU A 93 5.68 3.44 6.19
N LEU A 94 5.72 3.34 4.85
CA LEU A 94 6.63 2.43 4.16
C LEU A 94 8.10 2.79 4.42
N ASN A 95 8.39 4.06 4.66
CA ASN A 95 9.73 4.55 4.94
C ASN A 95 10.20 4.30 6.39
N GLU A 96 9.30 4.07 7.35
CA GLU A 96 9.66 3.77 8.75
C GLU A 96 10.61 2.58 8.86
N ASP A 97 10.33 1.50 8.12
CA ASP A 97 11.24 0.36 7.97
C ASP A 97 11.38 0.01 6.49
N LYS A 98 12.16 0.85 5.79
CA LYS A 98 12.34 0.77 4.34
C LYS A 98 12.82 -0.62 3.88
N ALA A 99 13.68 -1.29 4.64
CA ALA A 99 14.19 -2.60 4.28
C ALA A 99 13.08 -3.68 4.25
N ILE A 100 12.25 -3.74 5.29
CA ILE A 100 11.10 -4.67 5.32
C ILE A 100 10.08 -4.31 4.23
N SER A 101 9.80 -3.02 4.05
CA SER A 101 8.91 -2.56 2.97
C SER A 101 9.41 -2.98 1.60
N LEU A 102 10.71 -2.80 1.32
CA LEU A 102 11.31 -3.20 0.04
C LEU A 102 11.27 -4.73 -0.15
N TYR A 103 11.46 -5.52 0.90
CA TYR A 103 11.31 -6.98 0.83
C TYR A 103 9.92 -7.38 0.29
N PHE A 104 8.84 -6.88 0.90
CA PHE A 104 7.49 -7.21 0.46
C PHE A 104 7.11 -6.56 -0.87
N LEU A 105 7.55 -5.33 -1.14
CA LEU A 105 7.33 -4.68 -2.43
C LEU A 105 8.02 -5.46 -3.55
N ASN A 106 9.24 -5.95 -3.34
CA ASN A 106 9.95 -6.80 -4.29
C ASN A 106 9.23 -8.14 -4.51
N TYR A 107 8.60 -8.72 -3.48
CA TYR A 107 7.77 -9.91 -3.63
C TYR A 107 6.53 -9.63 -4.51
N ILE A 108 5.87 -8.48 -4.30
CA ILE A 108 4.66 -8.06 -5.02
C ILE A 108 4.99 -7.70 -6.47
N SER A 109 6.05 -6.92 -6.72
CA SER A 109 6.43 -6.44 -8.06
C SER A 109 6.73 -7.57 -9.04
N ARG A 110 7.15 -8.74 -8.57
CA ARG A 110 7.36 -9.95 -9.39
C ARG A 110 6.05 -10.66 -9.77
N LYS A 111 4.89 -10.21 -9.26
CA LYS A 111 3.59 -10.85 -9.43
C LYS A 111 2.57 -9.82 -9.94
N PRO A 112 2.50 -9.54 -11.25
CA PRO A 112 1.72 -8.42 -11.80
C PRO A 112 0.23 -8.49 -11.45
N ILE A 113 -0.37 -9.69 -11.49
CA ILE A 113 -1.78 -9.91 -11.11
C ILE A 113 -2.00 -9.54 -9.64
N TYR A 114 -1.08 -9.95 -8.77
CA TYR A 114 -1.16 -9.68 -7.33
C TYR A 114 -0.92 -8.19 -7.01
N LEU A 115 0.05 -7.56 -7.67
CA LEU A 115 0.31 -6.12 -7.59
C LEU A 115 -0.94 -5.31 -7.96
N LYS A 116 -1.57 -5.65 -9.11
CA LYS A 116 -2.79 -4.99 -9.58
C LYS A 116 -3.92 -5.15 -8.57
N LYS A 117 -4.13 -6.38 -8.06
CA LYS A 117 -5.15 -6.68 -7.05
C LYS A 117 -4.95 -5.87 -5.78
N ILE A 118 -3.73 -5.81 -5.24
CA ILE A 118 -3.42 -5.04 -4.02
C ILE A 118 -3.63 -3.54 -4.26
N SER A 119 -3.15 -3.02 -5.39
CA SER A 119 -3.19 -1.58 -5.69
C SER A 119 -4.63 -1.10 -5.88
N ILE A 120 -5.47 -1.89 -6.57
CA ILE A 120 -6.91 -1.60 -6.71
C ILE A 120 -7.61 -1.69 -5.34
N LYS A 121 -7.30 -2.71 -4.53
CA LYS A 121 -7.88 -2.84 -3.18
C LYS A 121 -7.53 -1.66 -2.28
N PHE A 122 -6.28 -1.18 -2.33
CA PHE A 122 -5.89 0.02 -1.62
C PHE A 122 -6.67 1.24 -2.11
N SER A 123 -6.74 1.43 -3.43
CA SER A 123 -7.47 2.54 -4.01
C SER A 123 -8.96 2.53 -3.62
N ASP A 124 -9.60 1.37 -3.64
CA ASP A 124 -11.00 1.21 -3.20
C ASP A 124 -11.17 1.63 -1.74
N ARG A 125 -10.25 1.22 -0.84
CA ARG A 125 -10.26 1.65 0.56
C ARG A 125 -10.11 3.16 0.71
N VAL A 126 -9.21 3.79 -0.04
CA VAL A 126 -9.06 5.25 -0.03
C VAL A 126 -10.37 5.93 -0.44
N TRP A 127 -11.00 5.51 -1.53
CA TRP A 127 -12.27 6.11 -1.95
C TRP A 127 -13.40 5.90 -0.95
N ARG A 128 -13.46 4.73 -0.28
CA ARG A 128 -14.42 4.49 0.82
C ARG A 128 -14.16 5.40 2.02
N LEU A 129 -12.90 5.61 2.41
CA LEU A 129 -12.52 6.55 3.48
C LEU A 129 -12.88 8.01 3.15
N LEU A 130 -12.94 8.33 1.87
CA LEU A 130 -13.35 9.65 1.38
C LEU A 130 -14.86 9.78 1.17
N GLU A 131 -15.64 8.75 1.51
CA GLU A 131 -17.10 8.68 1.35
C GLU A 131 -17.54 8.86 -0.11
N ASP A 132 -16.78 8.31 -1.06
CA ASP A 132 -17.11 8.36 -2.49
C ASP A 132 -18.44 7.65 -2.80
N LYS A 133 -19.38 8.38 -3.39
CA LYS A 133 -20.70 7.87 -3.83
C LYS A 133 -20.74 7.55 -5.34
N SER A 134 -19.59 7.41 -6.00
CA SER A 134 -19.56 7.18 -7.45
C SER A 134 -20.12 5.81 -7.80
N VAL A 135 -20.87 5.75 -8.90
CA VAL A 135 -21.45 4.51 -9.46
C VAL A 135 -20.85 4.18 -10.84
N ASP A 136 -21.02 2.93 -11.26
CA ASP A 136 -20.71 2.40 -12.60
C ASP A 136 -19.30 2.72 -13.11
N PHE A 137 -19.18 3.31 -14.30
CA PHE A 137 -17.89 3.56 -14.95
C PHE A 137 -16.98 4.46 -14.11
N ASN A 138 -17.53 5.50 -13.48
CA ASN A 138 -16.77 6.41 -12.62
C ASN A 138 -16.17 5.70 -11.41
N TYR A 139 -16.88 4.71 -10.85
CA TYR A 139 -16.39 3.89 -9.74
C TYR A 139 -15.11 3.15 -10.13
N TYR A 140 -15.09 2.48 -11.28
CA TYR A 140 -13.95 1.69 -11.75
C TYR A 140 -12.78 2.58 -12.21
N THR A 141 -13.08 3.66 -12.96
CA THR A 141 -12.04 4.56 -13.47
C THR A 141 -11.29 5.25 -12.33
N LYS A 142 -11.99 5.75 -11.31
CA LYS A 142 -11.35 6.38 -10.14
C LYS A 142 -10.38 5.44 -9.43
N ARG A 143 -10.73 4.14 -9.33
CA ARG A 143 -9.91 3.12 -8.68
C ARG A 143 -8.67 2.76 -9.49
N MET A 144 -8.84 2.60 -10.79
CA MET A 144 -7.73 2.34 -11.71
C MET A 144 -6.73 3.49 -11.69
N ILE A 145 -7.19 4.74 -11.82
CA ILE A 145 -6.33 5.93 -11.81
C ILE A 145 -5.54 6.01 -10.50
N LEU A 146 -6.21 5.94 -9.35
CA LEU A 146 -5.52 6.05 -8.06
C LEU A 146 -4.60 4.85 -7.80
N SER A 147 -4.94 3.64 -8.27
CA SER A 147 -4.01 2.49 -8.21
C SER A 147 -2.75 2.71 -9.05
N GLN A 148 -2.85 3.40 -10.19
CA GLN A 148 -1.70 3.72 -11.03
C GLN A 148 -0.83 4.80 -10.38
N ILE A 149 -1.44 5.85 -9.82
CA ILE A 149 -0.70 6.88 -9.06
C ILE A 149 0.07 6.21 -7.92
N LEU A 150 -0.59 5.34 -7.15
CA LEU A 150 0.05 4.61 -6.05
C LEU A 150 1.31 3.87 -6.51
N ILE A 151 1.20 3.09 -7.59
CA ILE A 151 2.34 2.32 -8.15
C ILE A 151 3.46 3.28 -8.54
N ASN A 152 3.15 4.36 -9.26
CA ASN A 152 4.13 5.36 -9.68
C ASN A 152 4.82 6.03 -8.48
N SER A 153 4.06 6.36 -7.44
CA SER A 153 4.60 6.98 -6.21
C SER A 153 5.54 6.04 -5.45
N ILE A 154 5.20 4.75 -5.35
CA ILE A 154 6.08 3.74 -4.73
C ILE A 154 7.37 3.58 -5.54
N LEU A 155 7.29 3.53 -6.86
CA LEU A 155 8.47 3.43 -7.74
C LEU A 155 9.36 4.67 -7.61
N TYR A 156 8.76 5.86 -7.58
CA TYR A 156 9.49 7.11 -7.39
C TYR A 156 10.20 7.15 -6.03
N TRP A 157 9.48 6.85 -4.94
CA TRP A 157 10.04 6.77 -3.59
C TRP A 157 11.21 5.79 -3.48
N ARG A 158 11.09 4.64 -4.14
CA ARG A 158 12.13 3.61 -4.16
C ARG A 158 13.43 4.15 -4.76
N GLY A 159 13.34 4.92 -5.85
CA GLY A 159 14.50 5.50 -6.54
C GLY A 159 15.04 6.79 -5.91
N SER A 160 14.16 7.68 -5.42
CA SER A 160 14.56 9.00 -4.91
C SER A 160 15.21 8.95 -3.52
N ASN A 161 14.81 7.97 -2.70
CA ASN A 161 15.16 7.87 -1.27
C ASN A 161 14.89 9.16 -0.47
N ASP A 162 13.98 10.01 -0.95
CA ASP A 162 13.69 11.33 -0.39
C ASP A 162 12.17 11.51 -0.31
N LEU A 163 11.68 11.64 0.93
CA LEU A 163 10.25 11.80 1.20
C LEU A 163 9.70 13.13 0.67
N ASN A 164 10.48 14.21 0.73
CA ASN A 164 10.04 15.53 0.27
C ASN A 164 9.89 15.54 -1.26
N LYS A 165 10.89 15.00 -1.97
CA LYS A 165 10.79 14.84 -3.43
C LYS A 165 9.62 13.95 -3.82
N THR A 166 9.37 12.90 -3.04
CA THR A 166 8.23 12.01 -3.30
C THR A 166 6.89 12.70 -3.05
N GLN A 167 6.77 13.52 -2.02
CA GLN A 167 5.57 14.32 -1.77
C GLN A 167 5.26 15.23 -2.96
N ILE A 168 6.26 15.99 -3.43
CA ILE A 168 6.14 16.86 -4.60
C ILE A 168 5.72 16.06 -5.85
N PHE A 169 6.28 14.86 -6.02
CA PHE A 169 5.90 13.97 -7.13
C PHE A 169 4.43 13.54 -7.05
N ILE A 170 3.95 13.14 -5.86
CA ILE A 170 2.55 12.77 -5.63
C ILE A 170 1.63 13.94 -5.96
N GLU A 171 1.94 15.14 -5.46
CA GLU A 171 1.16 16.35 -5.69
C GLU A 171 1.05 16.69 -7.18
N LYS A 172 2.15 16.56 -7.93
CA LYS A 172 2.18 16.75 -9.39
C LYS A 172 1.29 15.74 -10.12
N GLN A 173 1.33 14.46 -9.75
CA GLN A 173 0.49 13.42 -10.36
C GLN A 173 -1.01 13.74 -10.18
N ILE A 174 -1.42 14.12 -8.96
CA ILE A 174 -2.82 14.46 -8.67
C ILE A 174 -3.24 15.75 -9.38
N PHE A 175 -2.37 16.76 -9.42
CA PHE A 175 -2.66 18.01 -10.12
C PHE A 175 -2.88 17.81 -11.63
N LEU A 176 -2.02 17.01 -12.29
CA LEU A 176 -2.15 16.71 -13.72
C LEU A 176 -3.46 15.99 -14.04
N LEU A 177 -3.92 15.09 -13.17
CA LEU A 177 -5.21 14.42 -13.34
C LEU A 177 -6.40 15.37 -13.17
N GLY A 178 -6.32 16.30 -12.21
CA GLY A 178 -7.32 17.36 -12.06
C GLY A 178 -7.45 18.21 -13.33
N LYS A 179 -6.30 18.58 -13.93
CA LYS A 179 -6.26 19.30 -15.23
C LYS A 179 -6.87 18.48 -16.35
N PHE A 180 -6.52 17.20 -16.48
CA PHE A 180 -7.09 16.34 -17.52
C PHE A 180 -8.62 16.24 -17.42
N GLY A 181 -9.16 16.13 -16.20
CA GLY A 181 -10.60 16.16 -15.96
C GLY A 181 -11.26 17.47 -16.42
N TYR A 182 -10.65 18.61 -16.08
CA TYR A 182 -11.11 19.94 -16.48
C TYR A 182 -11.12 20.13 -18.01
N TYR A 183 -10.03 19.76 -18.69
CA TYR A 183 -9.97 19.86 -20.15
C TYR A 183 -11.00 18.94 -20.81
N LYS A 184 -11.15 17.69 -20.34
CA LYS A 184 -12.17 16.76 -20.86
C LYS A 184 -13.59 17.30 -20.71
N SER A 185 -13.93 17.94 -19.59
CA SER A 185 -15.25 18.54 -19.40
C SER A 185 -15.48 19.75 -20.31
N ASN A 186 -14.44 20.56 -20.55
CA ASN A 186 -14.55 21.73 -21.42
C ASN A 186 -14.65 21.34 -22.90
N PHE A 187 -13.94 20.30 -23.35
CA PHE A 187 -14.10 19.78 -24.71
C PHE A 187 -15.52 19.26 -24.96
N LYS A 188 -16.17 18.62 -23.98
CA LYS A 188 -17.58 18.22 -24.10
C LYS A 188 -18.56 19.41 -24.20
N LYS A 189 -18.22 20.57 -23.65
CA LYS A 189 -19.05 21.80 -23.73
C LYS A 189 -18.88 22.57 -25.04
N ILE A 190 -17.85 22.28 -25.83
CA ILE A 190 -17.58 22.97 -27.11
C ILE A 190 -18.24 22.24 -28.29
N TYR A 191 -18.61 20.97 -28.11
CA TYR A 191 -19.23 20.12 -29.14
C TYR A 191 -20.71 19.79 -28.87
N PHE A 192 -21.34 20.50 -27.93
CA PHE A 192 -22.78 20.53 -27.66
C PHE A 192 -23.19 21.98 -27.43
#